data_AF-A0A9D2EQY1-F1
#
_entry.id   AF-A0A9D2EQY1-F1
#
_cell.length_a   1.000
_cell.length_b   1.000
_cell.length_c   1.000
_cell.angle_alpha   90.00
_cell.angle_beta   90.00
_cell.angle_gamma   90.00
#
_symmetry.space_group_name_H-M   'P 1'
#
loop_
_entity.id
_entity.type
_entity.pdbx_description
1 polymer ?
#
loop_
_entity_poly.entity_id
_entity_poly.type
_entity_poly.pdbx_seq_one_letter_code
_entity_poly.pdbx_strand_id
1 'polypeptide(L)'
;MITIDELKAKLGGMKTSVEDLREALSIEASEKRLAELEHQMTLPGFYDDQEKSQRVISEMGEVKNKLERFGKLSTQYEEAETLLEMIEEENDPSLASEGEQAVEGVEKAIDELQLMTMLNG
;
A
#
# COMPACT_ATOMS: atom_id res chain seq x y z
N MET A 1 24.32 -13.22 -10.65
CA MET A 1 24.04 -11.78 -10.80
C MET A 1 22.74 -11.73 -11.55
N ILE A 2 21.67 -11.30 -10.88
CA ILE A 2 20.35 -11.13 -11.51
C ILE A 2 20.44 -9.96 -12.50
N THR A 3 19.78 -10.07 -13.65
CA THR A 3 19.73 -8.97 -14.62
C THR A 3 18.57 -8.02 -14.32
N ILE A 4 18.61 -6.81 -14.91
CA ILE A 4 17.51 -5.85 -14.81
C ILE A 4 16.22 -6.43 -15.40
N ASP A 5 16.31 -7.15 -16.53
CA ASP A 5 15.16 -7.86 -17.11
C ASP A 5 14.52 -8.86 -16.14
N GLU A 6 15.35 -9.63 -15.42
CA GLU A 6 14.88 -10.58 -14.40
C GLU A 6 14.22 -9.86 -13.22
N LEU A 7 14.77 -8.73 -12.77
CA LEU A 7 14.17 -7.90 -11.72
C LEU A 7 12.83 -7.29 -12.16
N LYS A 8 12.72 -6.79 -13.39
CA LYS A 8 11.47 -6.26 -13.96
C LYS A 8 10.42 -7.36 -14.08
N ALA A 9 10.81 -8.56 -14.52
CA ALA A 9 9.91 -9.70 -14.58
C ALA A 9 9.41 -10.10 -13.17
N LYS A 10 10.30 -10.08 -12.18
CA LYS A 10 9.96 -10.37 -10.78
C LYS A 10 8.98 -9.32 -10.23
N LEU A 11 9.29 -8.03 -10.37
CA LEU A 11 8.42 -6.94 -9.93
C LEU A 11 7.07 -6.97 -10.67
N GLY A 12 7.06 -7.18 -11.98
CA GLY A 12 5.82 -7.30 -12.76
C GLY A 12 4.92 -8.44 -12.29
N GLY A 13 5.50 -9.54 -11.79
CA GLY A 13 4.75 -10.63 -11.14
C GLY A 13 4.13 -10.24 -9.80
N MET A 14 4.74 -9.31 -9.07
CA MET A 14 4.21 -8.79 -7.80
C MET A 14 3.00 -7.88 -7.99
N LYS A 15 2.81 -7.28 -9.17
CA LYS A 15 1.64 -6.45 -9.48
C LYS A 15 0.33 -7.18 -9.19
N THR A 16 0.24 -8.46 -9.56
CA THR A 16 -0.94 -9.28 -9.27
C THR A 16 -1.15 -9.41 -7.77
N SER A 17 -0.10 -9.67 -6.99
CA SER A 17 -0.19 -9.75 -5.53
C SER A 17 -0.63 -8.43 -4.88
N VAL A 18 -0.16 -7.29 -5.40
CA VAL A 18 -0.58 -5.96 -4.93
C VAL A 18 -2.07 -5.72 -5.21
N GLU A 19 -2.56 -6.09 -6.39
CA GLU A 19 -3.97 -5.96 -6.75
C GLU A 19 -4.85 -6.94 -5.94
N ASP A 20 -4.43 -8.19 -5.74
CA ASP A 20 -5.14 -9.15 -4.88
C ASP A 20 -5.24 -8.64 -3.44
N LEU A 21 -4.18 -8.03 -2.92
CA LEU A 21 -4.17 -7.38 -1.59
C LEU A 21 -5.12 -6.19 -1.54
N ARG A 22 -5.21 -5.40 -2.61
CA ARG A 22 -6.13 -4.27 -2.72
C ARG A 22 -7.58 -4.72 -2.58
N GLU A 23 -7.93 -5.80 -3.27
CA GLU A 23 -9.27 -6.40 -3.21
C GLU A 23 -9.54 -7.01 -1.83
N ALA A 24 -8.60 -7.82 -1.32
CA ALA A 24 -8.73 -8.48 -0.01
C ALA A 24 -8.90 -7.48 1.15
N LEU A 25 -8.20 -6.34 1.09
CA LEU A 25 -8.31 -5.27 2.08
C LEU A 25 -9.52 -4.35 1.86
N SER A 26 -10.23 -4.51 0.74
CA SER A 26 -11.35 -3.65 0.33
C SER A 26 -10.96 -2.17 0.33
N ILE A 27 -9.84 -1.84 -0.31
CA ILE A 27 -9.25 -0.49 -0.30
C ILE A 27 -10.25 0.55 -0.85
N GLU A 28 -10.89 0.28 -1.98
CA GLU A 28 -11.87 1.22 -2.57
C GLU A 28 -13.07 1.48 -1.64
N ALA A 29 -13.54 0.44 -0.93
CA ALA A 29 -14.62 0.60 0.04
C ALA A 29 -14.15 1.39 1.26
N SER A 30 -12.90 1.16 1.70
CA SER A 30 -12.27 1.87 2.81
C SER A 30 -12.07 3.35 2.51
N GLU A 31 -11.69 3.73 1.29
CA GLU A 31 -11.59 5.13 0.87
C GLU A 31 -12.94 5.85 0.89
N LYS A 32 -13.98 5.21 0.35
CA LYS A 32 -15.36 5.72 0.40
C LYS A 32 -15.82 5.90 1.84
N ARG A 33 -15.57 4.89 2.68
CA ARG A 33 -15.94 4.92 4.09
C ARG A 33 -15.21 6.03 4.84
N LEU A 34 -13.93 6.24 4.55
CA LEU A 34 -13.16 7.34 5.13
C LEU A 34 -13.80 8.69 4.78
N ALA A 35 -14.15 8.92 3.52
CA ALA A 35 -14.80 10.16 3.09
C ALA A 35 -16.15 10.39 3.80
N GLU A 36 -16.94 9.32 4.01
CA GLU A 36 -18.19 9.40 4.76
C GLU A 36 -17.97 9.75 6.23
N LEU A 37 -16.96 9.15 6.89
CA LEU A 37 -16.61 9.43 8.28
C LEU A 37 -16.10 10.86 8.44
N GLU A 38 -15.24 11.32 7.53
CA GLU A 38 -14.77 12.71 7.51
C GLU A 38 -15.93 13.69 7.29
N HIS A 39 -16.87 13.38 6.41
CA HIS A 39 -18.07 14.19 6.23
C HIS A 39 -18.92 14.26 7.51
N GLN A 40 -19.13 13.14 8.20
CA GLN A 40 -19.87 13.12 9.47
C GLN A 40 -19.24 14.02 10.54
N MET A 41 -17.91 14.11 10.58
CA MET A 41 -17.19 15.00 11.50
C MET A 41 -17.39 16.49 11.20
N THR A 42 -17.83 16.84 9.99
CA THR A 42 -18.16 18.23 9.61
C THR A 42 -19.57 18.65 10.02
N LEU A 43 -20.42 17.70 10.45
CA LEU A 43 -21.80 18.00 10.78
C LEU A 43 -21.92 18.79 12.09
N PRO A 44 -22.80 19.80 12.16
CA PRO A 44 -23.10 20.50 13.40
C PRO A 44 -23.56 19.53 14.49
N GLY A 45 -23.04 19.71 15.70
CA GLY A 45 -23.36 18.88 16.86
C GLY A 45 -22.76 17.47 16.85
N PHE A 46 -21.85 17.16 15.92
CA PHE A 46 -21.12 15.89 15.94
C PHE A 46 -20.41 15.63 17.27
N TYR A 47 -19.76 16.67 17.83
CA TYR A 47 -19.05 16.59 19.11
C TYR A 47 -19.98 16.72 20.34
N ASP A 48 -21.27 17.00 20.15
CA ASP A 48 -22.23 17.09 21.25
C ASP A 48 -22.58 15.70 21.81
N ASP A 49 -22.47 14.67 20.97
CA ASP A 49 -22.58 13.26 21.36
C ASP A 49 -21.19 12.64 21.48
N GLN A 50 -20.68 12.59 22.71
CA GLN A 50 -19.35 12.08 23.01
C GLN A 50 -19.18 10.59 22.62
N GLU A 51 -20.23 9.79 22.77
CA GLU A 51 -20.16 8.35 22.48
C GLU A 51 -20.13 8.11 20.97
N LYS A 52 -21.00 8.80 20.22
CA LYS A 52 -21.01 8.74 18.76
C LYS A 52 -19.72 9.27 18.15
N SER A 53 -19.24 10.42 18.64
CA SER A 53 -18.00 11.02 18.12
C SER A 53 -16.78 10.14 18.36
N GLN A 54 -16.64 9.52 19.54
CA GLN A 54 -15.56 8.58 19.81
C GLN A 54 -15.58 7.35 18.89
N ARG A 55 -16.76 6.77 18.63
CA ARG A 55 -16.88 5.63 17.70
C ARG A 55 -16.45 6.00 16.29
N VAL A 56 -16.93 7.12 15.77
CA VAL A 56 -16.58 7.59 14.41
C VAL A 56 -15.09 7.91 14.30
N ILE A 57 -14.49 8.54 15.31
CA ILE A 57 -13.04 8.82 15.34
C ILE A 57 -12.23 7.53 15.39
N SER A 58 -12.64 6.55 16.20
CA SER A 58 -11.98 5.24 16.29
C SER A 58 -12.03 4.52 14.94
N GLU A 59 -13.21 4.41 14.35
CA GLU A 59 -13.41 3.76 13.05
C GLU A 59 -12.59 4.46 11.95
N MET A 60 -12.58 5.79 11.94
CA MET A 60 -11.77 6.56 10.99
C MET A 60 -10.28 6.26 11.16
N GLY A 61 -9.79 6.14 12.40
CA GLY A 61 -8.40 5.76 12.68
C GLY A 61 -8.05 4.38 12.12
N GLU A 62 -8.92 3.39 12.31
CA GLU A 62 -8.73 2.04 11.76
C GLU A 62 -8.71 2.03 10.23
N VAL A 63 -9.64 2.74 9.60
CA VAL A 63 -9.70 2.86 8.14
C VAL A 63 -8.47 3.59 7.59
N LYS A 64 -8.07 4.71 8.20
CA LYS A 64 -6.84 5.45 7.79
C LYS A 64 -5.59 4.57 7.91
N ASN A 65 -5.45 3.84 9.01
CA ASN A 65 -4.30 2.95 9.22
C ASN A 65 -4.24 1.85 8.16
N LYS A 66 -5.39 1.29 7.76
CA LYS A 66 -5.46 0.30 6.68
C LYS A 66 -5.04 0.89 5.34
N LEU A 67 -5.62 2.04 4.97
CA LEU A 67 -5.30 2.73 3.72
C LEU A 67 -3.83 3.15 3.66
N GLU A 68 -3.26 3.65 4.76
CA GLU A 68 -1.86 4.05 4.82
C GLU A 68 -0.91 2.87 4.59
N ARG A 69 -1.19 1.70 5.19
CA ARG A 69 -0.36 0.50 5.01
C ARG A 69 -0.34 0.03 3.56
N PHE A 70 -1.51 -0.04 2.92
CA PHE A 70 -1.59 -0.41 1.51
C PHE A 70 -0.98 0.67 0.59
N GLY A 71 -1.20 1.95 0.92
CA GLY A 71 -0.61 3.07 0.19
C GLY A 71 0.92 3.03 0.18
N LYS A 72 1.56 2.71 1.32
CA LYS A 72 3.02 2.52 1.41
C LYS A 72 3.51 1.42 0.48
N LEU A 73 2.84 0.26 0.45
CA LEU A 73 3.17 -0.82 -0.49
C LEU A 73 3.04 -0.36 -1.95
N SER A 74 1.95 0.33 -2.27
CA SER A 74 1.70 0.82 -3.64
C SER A 74 2.78 1.80 -4.08
N THR A 75 3.12 2.78 -3.24
CA THR A 75 4.20 3.73 -3.51
C THR A 75 5.54 3.02 -3.68
N GLN A 76 5.87 2.08 -2.79
CA GLN A 76 7.14 1.34 -2.88
C GLN A 76 7.24 0.52 -4.17
N TYR A 77 6.12 -0.07 -4.62
CA TYR A 77 6.05 -0.78 -5.89
C TYR A 77 6.30 0.18 -7.07
N GLU A 78 5.64 1.35 -7.10
CA GLU A 78 5.81 2.37 -8.15
C GLU A 78 7.25 2.94 -8.19
N GLU A 79 7.84 3.18 -7.01
CA GLU A 79 9.22 3.63 -6.87
C GLU A 79 10.21 2.57 -7.37
N ALA A 80 9.99 1.29 -7.07
CA ALA A 80 10.81 0.20 -7.59
C ALA A 80 10.67 0.06 -9.12
N GLU A 81 9.46 0.21 -9.66
CA GLU A 81 9.22 0.16 -11.11
C GLU A 81 9.97 1.30 -11.82
N THR A 82 9.83 2.52 -11.31
CA THR A 82 10.55 3.71 -11.82
C THR A 82 12.06 3.55 -11.73
N LEU A 83 12.58 3.04 -10.61
CA LEU A 83 14.02 2.80 -10.43
C LEU A 83 14.55 1.80 -11.46
N LEU A 84 13.86 0.68 -11.68
CA LEU A 84 14.29 -0.32 -12.66
C LEU A 84 14.24 0.21 -14.09
N GLU A 85 13.27 1.06 -14.43
CA GLU A 85 13.24 1.76 -15.73
C GLU A 85 14.46 2.67 -15.90
N MET A 86 14.78 3.48 -14.89
CA MET A 86 15.95 4.36 -14.93
C MET A 86 17.26 3.57 -15.09
N ILE A 87 17.43 2.47 -14.35
CA ILE A 87 18.64 1.65 -14.43
C ILE A 87 18.78 0.99 -15.82
N GLU A 88 17.67 0.55 -16.41
CA GLU A 88 17.65 0.00 -17.76
C GLU A 88 18.07 1.06 -18.80
N GLU A 89 17.58 2.29 -18.67
CA GLU A 89 17.96 3.41 -19.54
C GLU A 89 19.44 3.78 -19.39
N GLU A 90 19.95 3.85 -18.16
CA GLU A 90 21.35 4.18 -17.88
C GLU A 90 22.34 3.08 -18.32
N ASN A 91 21.86 1.84 -18.52
CA ASN A 91 22.68 0.68 -18.89
C ASN A 91 23.90 0.48 -17.98
N ASP A 92 23.77 0.84 -16.69
CA ASP A 92 24.83 0.71 -15.69
C ASP A 92 24.61 -0.53 -14.81
N PRO A 93 25.41 -1.60 -14.98
CA PRO A 93 25.27 -2.82 -14.18
C PRO A 93 25.58 -2.64 -12.69
N SER A 94 26.23 -1.53 -12.30
CA SER A 94 26.54 -1.24 -10.90
C SER A 94 25.28 -0.92 -10.09
N LEU A 95 24.22 -0.42 -10.75
CA LEU A 95 22.94 -0.09 -10.12
C LEU A 95 22.02 -1.30 -9.96
N ALA A 96 22.35 -2.46 -10.54
CA ALA A 96 21.54 -3.67 -10.41
C ALA A 96 21.32 -4.09 -8.94
N SER A 97 22.30 -3.82 -8.07
CA SER A 97 22.16 -4.09 -6.64
C SER A 97 21.12 -3.20 -5.96
N GLU A 98 20.93 -1.96 -6.42
CA GLU A 98 19.92 -1.04 -5.90
C GLU A 98 18.52 -1.47 -6.36
N GLY A 99 18.40 -1.87 -7.63
CA GLY A 99 17.17 -2.46 -8.17
C GLY A 99 16.75 -3.74 -7.43
N GLU A 100 17.71 -4.62 -7.12
CA GLU A 100 17.45 -5.84 -6.34
C GLU A 100 16.91 -5.51 -4.94
N GLN A 101 17.52 -4.54 -4.25
CA GLN A 101 17.07 -4.09 -2.93
C GLN A 101 15.66 -3.50 -2.96
N ALA A 102 15.32 -2.71 -3.99
CA ALA A 102 13.99 -2.15 -4.14
C ALA A 102 12.93 -3.24 -4.33
N VAL A 103 13.19 -4.22 -5.22
CA VAL A 103 12.28 -5.35 -5.47
C VAL A 103 12.11 -6.24 -4.23
N GLU A 104 13.20 -6.54 -3.52
CA GLU A 104 13.10 -7.27 -2.24
C GLU A 104 12.31 -6.50 -1.18
N GLY A 105 12.40 -5.17 -1.19
CA GLY A 105 11.62 -4.31 -0.31
C GLY A 105 10.12 -4.45 -0.57
N VAL A 106 9.72 -4.45 -1.85
CA VAL A 106 8.32 -4.65 -2.26
C VAL A 106 7.83 -6.03 -1.86
N GLU A 107 8.63 -7.08 -2.10
CA GLU A 107 8.32 -8.46 -1.72
C GLU A 107 8.01 -8.57 -0.22
N LYS A 108 8.87 -8.00 0.62
CA LYS A 108 8.67 -7.98 2.08
C LYS A 108 7.41 -7.23 2.48
N ALA A 109 7.12 -6.09 1.85
CA ALA A 109 5.92 -5.33 2.14
C ALA A 109 4.63 -6.10 1.77
N ILE A 110 4.66 -6.87 0.68
CA ILE A 110 3.57 -7.78 0.30
C ILE A 110 3.38 -8.85 1.36
N ASP A 111 4.45 -9.55 1.74
CA ASP A 111 4.41 -10.63 2.72
C ASP A 111 3.86 -10.16 4.08
N GLU A 112 4.34 -9.00 4.55
CA GLU A 112 3.87 -8.38 5.80
C GLU A 112 2.37 -8.07 5.75
N LEU A 113 1.90 -7.49 4.64
CA LEU A 113 0.50 -7.10 4.50
C LEU A 113 -0.42 -8.32 4.32
N GLN A 114 0.03 -9.35 3.60
CA GLN A 114 -0.67 -10.63 3.49
C GLN A 114 -0.83 -11.29 4.86
N LEU A 115 0.24 -11.36 5.65
CA LEU A 115 0.20 -11.95 6.99
C LEU A 115 -0.76 -11.18 7.90
N MET A 116 -0.75 -9.85 7.87
CA MET A 116 -1.71 -9.04 8.63
C MET A 116 -3.16 -9.26 8.19
N THR A 117 -3.39 -9.48 6.90
CA THR A 117 -4.74 -9.72 6.36
C THR A 117 -5.26 -11.09 6.80
N MET A 118 -4.41 -12.11 6.81
CA MET A 118 -4.77 -13.45 7.31
C MET A 118 -5.06 -13.46 8.83
N LEU A 119 -4.39 -12.63 9.61
CA LEU A 119 -4.58 -12.57 11.08
C LEU A 119 -5.82 -11.76 11.50
N ASN A 120 -6.30 -10.85 10.64
CA ASN A 120 -7.48 -10.03 10.88
C ASN A 120 -8.74 -10.55 10.18
N GLY A 121 -8.62 -11.64 9.40
CA GLY A 121 -9.71 -12.34 8.70
C GLY A 121 -10.36 -13.44 9.52
#